data_AF-A0A0G1K0D4-F1
#
_entry.id   AF-A0A0G1K0D4-F1
#
_cell.length_a   1.000
_cell.length_b   1.000
_cell.length_c   1.000
_cell.angle_alpha   90.00
_cell.angle_beta   90.00
_cell.angle_gamma   90.00
#
_symmetry.space_group_name_H-M   'P 1'
#
loop_
_entity.id
_entity.type
_entity.pdbx_description
1 polymer ?
#
loop_
_entity_poly.entity_id
_entity_poly.type
_entity_poly.pdbx_seq_one_letter_code
_entity_poly.pdbx_strand_id
1 'polypeptide(L)'
;MDETTKKKLQKELLNLITKQFKLDIGSDHGLSHWKRVEEIGRYLAKYTEADLEVVYLFSYLHDSKRENEGPDQEHGRRASLFIKELYNKSTNPLAISSEQLNQLVFACEYHSDPRAKSDDITVQTCWDADRLDLWRIGIVPHKHFLNTDFAKQEKVIQFWHK
;
A
#
# COMPACT_ATOMS: atom_id res chain seq x y z
N MET A 1 12.30 -7.78 -16.87
CA MET A 1 11.25 -7.10 -17.65
C MET A 1 11.76 -5.69 -17.96
N ASP A 2 11.58 -5.19 -19.18
CA ASP A 2 12.00 -3.83 -19.52
C ASP A 2 11.02 -2.77 -18.98
N GLU A 3 11.50 -1.53 -18.91
CA GLU A 3 10.77 -0.39 -18.32
C GLU A 3 9.46 -0.05 -19.06
N THR A 4 9.41 -0.27 -20.38
CA THR A 4 8.21 0.03 -21.18
C THR A 4 7.11 -0.97 -20.86
N THR A 5 7.45 -2.25 -20.81
CA THR A 5 6.53 -3.32 -20.43
C THR A 5 6.02 -3.11 -19.01
N LYS A 6 6.90 -2.74 -18.07
CA LYS A 6 6.52 -2.43 -16.68
C LYS A 6 5.50 -1.31 -16.60
N LYS A 7 5.78 -0.17 -17.24
CA LYS A 7 4.84 0.98 -17.27
C LYS A 7 3.49 0.63 -17.88
N LYS A 8 3.48 -0.21 -18.91
CA LYS A 8 2.24 -0.71 -19.52
C LYS A 8 1.43 -1.52 -18.51
N LEU A 9 2.04 -2.49 -17.82
CA LEU A 9 1.36 -3.31 -16.82
C LEU A 9 0.83 -2.46 -15.65
N GLN A 10 1.64 -1.51 -15.17
CA GLN A 10 1.22 -0.57 -14.13
C GLN A 10 -0.01 0.26 -14.54
N LYS A 11 -0.04 0.75 -15.78
CA LYS A 11 -1.19 1.49 -16.33
C LYS A 11 -2.43 0.59 -16.45
N GLU A 12 -2.26 -0.65 -16.92
CA GLU A 12 -3.35 -1.62 -17.04
C GLU A 12 -3.92 -1.99 -15.67
N LEU A 13 -3.05 -2.22 -14.68
CA LEU A 13 -3.44 -2.47 -13.29
C LEU A 13 -4.20 -1.27 -12.70
N LEU A 14 -3.67 -0.05 -12.85
CA LEU A 14 -4.32 1.16 -12.33
C LEU A 14 -5.72 1.37 -12.94
N ASN A 15 -5.85 1.13 -14.25
CA ASN A 15 -7.14 1.18 -14.93
C ASN A 15 -8.10 0.10 -14.42
N LEU A 16 -7.61 -1.11 -14.16
CA LEU A 16 -8.41 -2.21 -13.63
C LEU A 16 -8.94 -1.90 -12.23
N ILE A 17 -8.07 -1.49 -11.31
CA ILE A 17 -8.46 -1.20 -9.92
C ILE A 17 -9.38 0.00 -9.84
N THR A 18 -9.12 1.06 -10.62
CA THR A 18 -9.98 2.26 -10.64
C THR A 18 -11.39 1.94 -11.14
N LYS A 19 -11.51 1.07 -12.16
CA LYS A 19 -12.82 0.65 -12.68
C LYS A 19 -13.60 -0.25 -11.71
N GLN A 20 -12.90 -0.98 -10.84
CA GLN A 20 -13.52 -1.91 -9.88
C GLN A 20 -13.72 -1.30 -8.50
N PHE A 21 -13.13 -0.12 -8.25
CA PHE A 21 -13.24 0.55 -6.96
C PHE A 21 -14.71 0.96 -6.74
N LYS A 22 -15.28 0.51 -5.63
CA LYS A 22 -16.71 0.70 -5.36
C LYS A 22 -17.04 2.12 -4.88
N LEU A 23 -16.05 2.81 -4.33
CA LEU A 23 -16.17 4.16 -3.80
C LEU A 23 -15.84 5.19 -4.89
N ASP A 24 -16.13 6.45 -4.61
CA ASP A 24 -15.70 7.54 -5.49
C ASP A 24 -14.17 7.58 -5.53
N ILE A 25 -13.58 7.63 -6.72
CA ILE A 25 -12.12 7.64 -6.88
C ILE A 25 -11.47 8.92 -6.29
N GLY A 26 -12.26 9.96 -6.05
CA GLY A 26 -11.89 11.18 -5.35
C GLY A 26 -12.14 11.17 -3.84
N SER A 27 -12.57 10.04 -3.25
CA SER A 27 -12.82 9.94 -1.81
C SER A 27 -11.54 9.91 -0.96
N ASP A 28 -11.71 9.91 0.36
CA ASP A 28 -10.61 9.87 1.34
C ASP A 28 -9.73 8.61 1.23
N HIS A 29 -10.27 7.54 0.62
CA HIS A 29 -9.57 6.29 0.35
C HIS A 29 -9.36 6.04 -1.16
N GLY A 30 -9.54 7.08 -1.98
CA GLY A 30 -9.40 7.04 -3.44
C GLY A 30 -7.98 7.29 -3.95
N LEU A 31 -7.86 7.63 -5.22
CA LEU A 31 -6.58 7.71 -5.94
C LEU A 31 -5.57 8.70 -5.34
N SER A 32 -6.05 9.80 -4.76
CA SER A 32 -5.18 10.79 -4.10
C SER A 32 -4.47 10.20 -2.88
N HIS A 33 -5.16 9.36 -2.10
CA HIS A 33 -4.57 8.63 -0.99
C HIS A 33 -3.55 7.61 -1.48
N TRP A 34 -3.90 6.77 -2.46
CA TRP A 34 -2.97 5.77 -3.01
C TRP A 34 -1.66 6.37 -3.52
N LYS A 35 -1.74 7.52 -4.20
CA LYS A 35 -0.57 8.25 -4.69
C LYS A 35 0.31 8.80 -3.56
N ARG A 36 -0.29 9.30 -2.47
CA ARG A 36 0.49 9.76 -1.32
C ARG A 36 1.16 8.60 -0.61
N VAL A 37 0.47 7.47 -0.43
CA VAL A 37 1.08 6.25 0.12
C VAL A 37 2.28 5.81 -0.74
N GLU A 38 2.17 5.88 -2.07
CA GLU A 38 3.32 5.60 -2.96
C GLU A 38 4.47 6.61 -2.74
N GLU A 39 4.18 7.91 -2.70
CA GLU A 39 5.18 8.96 -2.49
C GLU A 39 5.94 8.74 -1.16
N ILE A 40 5.19 8.47 -0.09
CA ILE A 40 5.72 8.21 1.25
C ILE A 40 6.54 6.93 1.25
N GLY A 41 5.99 5.83 0.73
CA GLY A 41 6.65 4.54 0.70
C GLY A 41 7.97 4.59 -0.08
N ARG A 42 7.99 5.26 -1.24
CA ARG A 42 9.22 5.47 -2.01
C ARG A 42 10.25 6.31 -1.27
N TYR A 43 9.82 7.27 -0.45
CA TYR A 43 10.74 8.04 0.39
C TYR A 43 11.32 7.17 1.50
N LEU A 44 10.49 6.42 2.23
CA LEU A 44 10.94 5.52 3.31
C LEU A 44 11.89 4.44 2.79
N ALA A 45 11.58 3.83 1.64
CA ALA A 45 12.40 2.78 1.02
C ALA A 45 13.85 3.20 0.73
N LYS A 46 14.13 4.50 0.57
CA LYS A 46 15.51 5.01 0.43
C LYS A 46 16.37 4.80 1.69
N TYR A 47 15.73 4.63 2.84
CA TYR A 47 16.36 4.52 4.15
C TYR A 47 16.13 3.16 4.81
N THR A 48 15.09 2.43 4.39
CA THR A 48 14.76 1.09 4.90
C THR A 48 15.20 -0.03 3.96
N GLU A 49 15.60 0.29 2.72
CA GLU A 49 15.94 -0.69 1.68
C GLU A 49 14.78 -1.64 1.32
N ALA A 50 13.54 -1.23 1.61
CA ALA A 50 12.33 -1.97 1.26
C ALA A 50 12.19 -2.18 -0.26
N ASP A 51 11.58 -3.29 -0.65
CA ASP A 51 11.30 -3.62 -2.04
C ASP A 51 10.30 -2.61 -2.64
N LEU A 52 10.81 -1.77 -3.55
CA LEU A 52 10.02 -0.72 -4.21
C LEU A 52 8.85 -1.27 -5.03
N GLU A 53 8.92 -2.50 -5.55
CA GLU A 53 7.83 -3.09 -6.32
C GLU A 53 6.65 -3.43 -5.41
N VAL A 54 6.93 -4.03 -4.25
CA VAL A 54 5.90 -4.35 -3.26
C VAL A 54 5.31 -3.08 -2.67
N VAL A 55 6.14 -2.08 -2.36
CA VAL A 55 5.66 -0.77 -1.87
C VAL A 55 4.74 -0.09 -2.88
N TYR A 56 5.12 -0.08 -4.16
CA TYR A 56 4.28 0.45 -5.24
C TYR A 56 2.94 -0.30 -5.30
N LEU A 57 2.97 -1.63 -5.39
CA LEU A 57 1.75 -2.43 -5.50
C LEU A 57 0.84 -2.29 -4.28
N PHE A 58 1.40 -2.30 -3.07
CA PHE A 58 0.67 -2.07 -1.82
C PHE A 58 -0.08 -0.74 -1.86
N SER A 59 0.59 0.33 -2.27
CA SER A 59 0.04 1.70 -2.27
C SER A 59 -1.27 1.80 -3.06
N TYR A 60 -1.39 1.04 -4.14
CA TYR A 60 -2.57 1.03 -5.00
C TYR A 60 -3.58 -0.08 -4.70
N LEU A 61 -3.19 -1.14 -3.97
CA LEU A 61 -4.04 -2.32 -3.78
C LEU A 61 -4.66 -2.42 -2.38
N HIS A 62 -4.00 -1.93 -1.32
CA HIS A 62 -4.40 -2.15 0.07
C HIS A 62 -5.86 -1.74 0.36
N ASP A 63 -6.28 -0.57 -0.16
CA ASP A 63 -7.64 -0.04 -0.01
C ASP A 63 -8.53 -0.24 -1.25
N SER A 64 -8.00 -0.82 -2.33
CA SER A 64 -8.72 -0.96 -3.62
C SER A 64 -9.99 -1.83 -3.55
N LYS A 65 -10.18 -2.57 -2.45
CA LYS A 65 -11.33 -3.44 -2.18
C LYS A 65 -12.18 -2.97 -1.01
N ARG A 66 -12.12 -1.69 -0.66
CA ARG A 66 -13.12 -1.08 0.22
C ARG A 66 -14.52 -1.10 -0.41
N GLU A 67 -15.51 -1.30 0.44
CA GLU A 67 -16.93 -1.25 0.08
C GLU A 67 -17.67 -0.09 0.75
N ASN A 68 -17.06 0.58 1.72
CA ASN A 68 -17.55 1.81 2.35
C ASN A 68 -16.40 2.71 2.85
N GLU A 69 -16.68 4.00 3.06
CA GLU A 69 -15.70 4.98 3.59
C GLU A 69 -15.44 4.83 5.09
N GLY A 70 -16.37 4.23 5.81
CA GLY A 70 -16.31 4.06 7.26
C GLY A 70 -15.53 2.81 7.68
N PRO A 71 -15.99 2.13 8.75
CA PRO A 71 -15.42 0.87 9.18
C PRO A 71 -15.63 -0.22 8.12
N ASP A 72 -14.53 -0.77 7.64
CA ASP A 72 -14.55 -1.86 6.67
C ASP A 72 -13.51 -2.91 7.02
N GLN A 73 -13.64 -3.60 8.14
CA GLN A 73 -12.56 -4.47 8.67
C GLN A 73 -12.06 -5.55 7.69
N GLU A 74 -12.85 -5.91 6.69
CA GLU A 74 -12.54 -6.98 5.72
C GLU A 74 -11.86 -6.46 4.43
N HIS A 75 -11.63 -5.15 4.25
CA HIS A 75 -11.04 -4.62 3.01
C HIS A 75 -9.63 -5.19 2.74
N GLY A 76 -8.80 -5.34 3.78
CA GLY A 76 -7.48 -5.93 3.66
C GLY A 76 -7.54 -7.38 3.16
N ARG A 77 -8.43 -8.20 3.75
CA ARG A 77 -8.65 -9.59 3.32
C ARG A 77 -9.15 -9.66 1.87
N ARG A 78 -10.08 -8.80 1.48
CA ARG A 78 -10.56 -8.75 0.08
C ARG A 78 -9.45 -8.33 -0.89
N ALA A 79 -8.61 -7.37 -0.51
CA ALA A 79 -7.44 -6.98 -1.28
C ALA A 79 -6.47 -8.15 -1.44
N SER A 80 -6.19 -8.91 -0.38
CA SER A 80 -5.27 -10.06 -0.39
C SER A 80 -5.77 -11.19 -1.31
N LEU A 81 -7.07 -11.49 -1.29
CA LEU A 81 -7.70 -12.44 -2.22
C LEU A 81 -7.59 -11.96 -3.67
N PHE A 82 -7.88 -10.69 -3.92
CA PHE A 82 -7.76 -10.10 -5.25
C PHE A 82 -6.32 -10.12 -5.79
N ILE A 83 -5.33 -9.85 -4.94
CA ILE A 83 -3.91 -9.94 -5.30
C ILE A 83 -3.55 -11.36 -5.76
N LYS A 84 -4.00 -12.40 -5.03
CA LYS A 84 -3.79 -13.80 -5.40
C LYS A 84 -4.46 -14.14 -6.74
N GLU A 85 -5.67 -13.63 -6.97
CA GLU A 85 -6.34 -13.79 -8.26
C GLU A 85 -5.56 -13.14 -9.39
N LEU A 86 -5.07 -11.91 -9.21
CA LEU A 86 -4.25 -11.21 -10.20
C LEU A 86 -2.97 -11.99 -10.51
N TYR A 87 -2.26 -12.46 -9.49
CA TYR A 87 -1.03 -13.25 -9.64
C TYR A 87 -1.24 -14.52 -10.47
N ASN A 88 -2.37 -15.19 -10.27
CA ASN A 88 -2.71 -16.43 -10.97
C ASN A 88 -3.23 -16.23 -12.41
N LYS A 89 -3.45 -15.00 -12.87
CA LYS A 89 -3.82 -14.75 -14.26
C LYS A 89 -2.65 -15.08 -15.18
N SER A 90 -2.94 -15.68 -16.33
CA SER A 90 -1.93 -15.98 -17.37
C SER A 90 -1.19 -14.74 -17.86
N THR A 91 -1.80 -13.56 -17.75
CA THR A 91 -1.17 -12.28 -18.09
C THR A 91 -0.20 -11.76 -17.05
N ASN A 92 -0.15 -12.37 -15.85
CA ASN A 92 0.61 -11.94 -14.66
C ASN A 92 0.77 -10.40 -14.55
N PRO A 93 -0.35 -9.67 -14.35
CA PRO A 93 -0.36 -8.20 -14.36
C PRO A 93 0.47 -7.58 -13.22
N LEU A 94 0.83 -8.36 -12.20
CA LEU A 94 1.69 -7.90 -11.11
C LEU A 94 3.18 -8.01 -11.46
N ALA A 95 3.56 -8.98 -12.28
CA ALA A 95 4.94 -9.25 -12.69
C ALA A 95 5.94 -9.37 -11.51
N ILE A 96 5.49 -9.96 -10.40
CA ILE A 96 6.28 -10.16 -9.17
C ILE A 96 6.65 -11.63 -8.95
N SER A 97 7.65 -11.85 -8.10
CA SER A 97 8.02 -13.17 -7.59
C SER A 97 7.01 -13.70 -6.55
N SER A 98 7.11 -14.98 -6.19
CA SER A 98 6.32 -15.57 -5.10
C SER A 98 6.63 -14.97 -3.73
N GLU A 99 7.87 -14.53 -3.50
CA GLU A 99 8.26 -13.89 -2.25
C GLU A 99 7.60 -12.53 -2.10
N GLN A 100 7.71 -11.70 -3.15
CA GLN A 100 7.02 -10.41 -3.23
C GLN A 100 5.50 -10.56 -3.14
N LEU A 101 4.93 -11.64 -3.70
CA LEU A 101 3.51 -11.96 -3.54
C LEU A 101 3.17 -12.18 -2.06
N ASN A 102 3.96 -12.96 -1.33
CA ASN A 102 3.73 -13.22 0.09
C ASN A 102 3.80 -11.93 0.91
N GLN A 103 4.82 -11.10 0.66
CA GLN A 103 4.96 -9.78 1.29
C GLN A 103 3.74 -8.89 0.99
N LEU A 104 3.34 -8.78 -0.28
CA LEU A 104 2.22 -7.93 -0.70
C LEU A 104 0.87 -8.40 -0.12
N VAL A 105 0.59 -9.71 -0.17
CA VAL A 105 -0.62 -10.31 0.40
C VAL A 105 -0.68 -10.02 1.89
N PHE A 106 0.40 -10.28 2.63
CA PHE A 106 0.44 -10.07 4.07
C PHE A 106 0.33 -8.59 4.42
N ALA A 107 1.04 -7.71 3.70
CA ALA A 107 0.98 -6.28 3.91
C ALA A 107 -0.45 -5.76 3.73
N CYS A 108 -1.13 -6.10 2.63
CA CYS A 108 -2.50 -5.66 2.37
C CYS A 108 -3.51 -6.28 3.34
N GLU A 109 -3.38 -7.57 3.69
CA GLU A 109 -4.34 -8.25 4.57
C GLU A 109 -4.40 -7.63 5.97
N TYR A 110 -3.24 -7.23 6.51
CA TYR A 110 -3.09 -6.89 7.92
C TYR A 110 -2.80 -5.40 8.20
N HIS A 111 -2.74 -4.53 7.19
CA HIS A 111 -2.34 -3.12 7.40
C HIS A 111 -3.22 -2.36 8.41
N SER A 112 -4.50 -2.71 8.49
CA SER A 112 -5.45 -2.09 9.43
C SER A 112 -5.62 -2.86 10.76
N ASP A 113 -4.99 -4.03 10.96
CA ASP A 113 -5.00 -4.73 12.25
C ASP A 113 -3.94 -4.14 13.19
N PRO A 114 -4.31 -3.49 14.31
CA PRO A 114 -3.35 -2.90 15.25
C PRO A 114 -2.47 -3.94 15.98
N ARG A 115 -2.85 -5.22 15.95
CA ARG A 115 -2.11 -6.33 16.59
C ARG A 115 -1.14 -7.00 15.63
N ALA A 116 -1.27 -6.75 14.32
CA ALA A 116 -0.38 -7.34 13.34
C ALA A 116 1.07 -6.88 13.56
N LYS A 117 1.99 -7.82 13.36
CA LYS A 117 3.44 -7.64 13.44
C LYS A 117 4.09 -8.34 12.26
N SER A 118 5.22 -7.80 11.81
CA SER A 118 6.05 -8.41 10.78
C SER A 118 7.50 -8.08 11.08
N ASP A 119 8.38 -9.05 10.87
CA ASP A 119 9.83 -8.82 10.89
C ASP A 119 10.37 -8.45 9.49
N ASP A 120 9.50 -8.37 8.48
CA ASP A 120 9.86 -7.99 7.12
C ASP A 120 9.85 -6.46 6.94
N ILE A 121 11.00 -5.90 6.57
CA ILE A 121 11.19 -4.45 6.46
C ILE A 121 10.32 -3.81 5.34
N THR A 122 9.99 -4.57 4.30
CA THR A 122 9.13 -4.13 3.20
C THR A 122 7.69 -4.01 3.68
N VAL A 123 7.18 -5.04 4.36
CA VAL A 123 5.83 -5.01 4.96
C VAL A 123 5.71 -3.85 5.96
N GLN A 124 6.70 -3.69 6.84
CA GLN A 124 6.72 -2.59 7.79
C GLN A 124 6.71 -1.22 7.10
N THR A 125 7.49 -1.06 6.02
CA THR A 125 7.55 0.18 5.24
C THR A 125 6.21 0.49 4.57
N CYS A 126 5.52 -0.51 4.03
CA CYS A 126 4.16 -0.36 3.48
C CYS A 126 3.20 0.19 4.53
N TRP A 127 3.16 -0.42 5.72
CA TRP A 127 2.26 0.02 6.79
C TRP A 127 2.61 1.41 7.32
N ASP A 128 3.89 1.74 7.40
CA ASP A 128 4.33 3.08 7.81
C ASP A 128 3.91 4.14 6.78
N ALA A 129 3.97 3.82 5.49
CA ALA A 129 3.57 4.72 4.43
C ALA A 129 2.07 5.07 4.49
N ASP A 130 1.22 4.07 4.71
CA ASP A 130 -0.22 4.28 4.90
C ASP A 130 -0.53 5.11 6.17
N ARG A 131 0.11 4.74 7.30
CA ARG A 131 -0.10 5.45 8.58
C ARG A 131 0.40 6.88 8.58
N LEU A 132 1.48 7.20 7.86
CA LEU A 132 1.97 8.57 7.74
C LEU A 132 1.03 9.44 6.91
N ASP A 133 0.22 8.86 5.99
CA ASP A 133 -0.79 9.60 5.24
C ASP A 133 -2.06 9.92 6.05
N LEU A 134 -2.14 9.51 7.34
CA LEU A 134 -3.25 9.87 8.23
C LEU A 134 -3.38 11.38 8.46
N TRP A 135 -2.30 12.14 8.24
CA TRP A 135 -2.34 13.60 8.22
C TRP A 135 -3.42 14.15 7.29
N ARG A 136 -3.68 13.49 6.14
CA ARG A 136 -4.68 13.91 5.15
C ARG A 136 -6.08 14.08 5.74
N ILE A 137 -6.41 13.27 6.76
CA ILE A 137 -7.72 13.22 7.41
C ILE A 137 -7.67 13.82 8.82
N GLY A 138 -6.63 14.61 9.13
CA GLY A 138 -6.51 15.32 10.41
C GLY A 138 -6.08 14.45 11.59
N ILE A 139 -5.53 13.26 11.35
CA ILE A 139 -5.04 12.36 12.40
C ILE A 139 -3.51 12.43 12.44
N VAL A 140 -2.97 12.80 13.60
CA VAL A 140 -1.51 12.85 13.83
C VAL A 140 -0.96 11.41 13.91
N PRO A 141 -0.06 10.99 13.00
CA PRO A 141 0.59 9.69 13.10
C PRO A 141 1.44 9.61 14.36
N HIS A 142 1.23 8.56 15.17
CA HIS A 142 1.96 8.38 16.42
C HIS A 142 3.01 7.28 16.27
N LYS A 143 4.25 7.54 16.71
CA LYS A 143 5.40 6.62 16.58
C LYS A 143 5.17 5.19 17.09
N HIS A 144 4.23 5.01 18.04
CA HIS A 144 3.87 3.68 18.57
C HIS A 144 3.21 2.77 17.53
N PHE A 145 2.56 3.35 16.50
CA PHE A 145 1.91 2.61 15.42
C PHE A 145 2.80 2.49 14.17
N LEU A 146 3.97 3.12 14.18
CA LEU A 146 4.98 2.98 13.14
C LEU A 146 5.92 1.81 13.48
N ASN A 147 6.55 1.24 12.47
CA ASN A 147 7.26 -0.03 12.55
C ASN A 147 8.75 0.17 12.38
N THR A 148 9.16 0.84 11.32
CA THR A 148 10.57 1.10 11.01
C THR A 148 11.16 2.20 11.89
N ASP A 149 12.43 2.05 12.28
CA ASP A 149 13.12 3.05 13.09
C ASP A 149 13.22 4.40 12.38
N PHE A 150 13.30 4.39 11.05
CA PHE A 150 13.32 5.62 10.26
C PHE A 150 11.98 6.36 10.30
N ALA A 151 10.84 5.66 10.10
CA ALA A 151 9.53 6.29 10.14
C ALA A 151 9.17 6.84 11.53
N LYS A 152 9.67 6.19 12.60
CA LYS A 152 9.44 6.62 14.01
C LYS A 152 10.11 7.93 14.39
N GLN A 153 11.02 8.46 13.56
CA GLN A 153 11.70 9.72 13.85
C GLN A 153 10.71 10.89 13.75
N GLU A 154 10.68 11.75 14.77
CA GLU A 154 9.76 12.90 14.81
C GLU A 154 9.86 13.77 13.55
N LYS A 155 11.08 14.02 13.06
CA LYS A 155 11.29 14.78 11.82
C LYS A 155 10.65 14.14 10.58
N VAL A 156 10.55 12.81 10.54
CA VAL A 156 9.93 12.09 9.42
C VAL A 156 8.42 12.14 9.53
N ILE A 157 7.87 11.99 10.74
CA ILE A 157 6.43 12.15 11.00
C ILE A 157 5.95 13.55 10.61
N GLN A 158 6.69 14.59 11.01
CA GLN A 158 6.35 15.98 10.72
C GLN A 158 6.55 16.35 9.24
N PHE A 159 7.45 15.70 8.52
CA PHE A 159 7.69 15.96 7.09
C PHE A 159 6.44 15.71 6.22
N TRP A 160 5.55 14.83 6.66
CA TRP A 160 4.33 14.46 5.95
C TRP A 160 3.07 15.20 6.39
N HIS A 161 3.20 16.16 7.31
CA HIS A 161 2.14 17.10 7.62
C HIS A 161 2.07 18.19 6.53
N LYS A 162 1.38 17.88 5.43
CA LYS A 162 1.21 18.75 4.26
C LYS A 162 -0.25 19.11 4.06
#